data_AF-A0A746AQ10-F1
#
_entry.id   AF-A0A746AQ10-F1
#
_cell.length_a   1.000
_cell.length_b   1.000
_cell.length_c   1.000
_cell.angle_alpha   90.00
_cell.angle_beta   90.00
_cell.angle_gamma   90.00
#
_symmetry.space_group_name_H-M   'P 1'
#
loop_
_entity.id
_entity.type
_entity.pdbx_description
1 polymer ?
#
loop_
_entity_poly.entity_id
_entity_poly.type
_entity_poly.pdbx_seq_one_letter_code
_entity_poly.pdbx_strand_id
1 'polypeptide(L)'
;MADFPRASNGRYQTEGLSAREFERLFNQIEKDKRSKRRAARRTLTPFSLKNKTAEDIISLGKKKKGGTFFTVEDLKAFEGRRKDIRQTFNSGIAGITYAQLIAGSEAIDVKRANNAVDDGSGIKRAVPSSLKHNVVTVSVEASDRSEDQHHCVKVRFEEWDSLIDELGDETSAVKVTKKLCAGRVSFDCDCGRHQYWYRYIATAGNFALAPPKEYAFPKIRNPNLKGIACKHVIHAMTRLQSASWQLRIGQAMLQAAKRVGFGDDKRRTTKHFTEEDRKRFNKNRNSQTNQGAMRQEWDKYQRRQKALGNQIARDSTKLRTLSDKLLKARKMTQKQRAKAEESQQKLKAEQDKNKVLLQQLADRFKVERQAFIDAMVMTGVSRQDAEKRFLDYVKNKGRG
;
A
#
# COMPACT_ATOMS: atom_id res chain seq x y z
N MET A 1 9.41 13.32 -26.75
CA MET A 1 9.20 11.97 -26.18
C MET A 1 10.53 11.24 -26.27
N ALA A 2 10.85 10.33 -25.35
CA ALA A 2 12.07 9.52 -25.52
C ALA A 2 11.92 8.66 -26.78
N ASP A 3 12.93 8.69 -27.65
CA ASP A 3 12.92 7.92 -28.88
C ASP A 3 13.37 6.50 -28.57
N PHE A 4 12.43 5.56 -28.63
CA PHE A 4 12.70 4.15 -28.39
C PHE A 4 12.59 3.41 -29.72
N PRO A 5 13.56 2.54 -30.05
CA PRO A 5 13.57 1.85 -31.32
C PRO A 5 12.31 1.00 -31.49
N ARG A 6 11.83 0.95 -32.73
CA ARG A 6 10.69 0.13 -33.13
C ARG A 6 11.15 -0.92 -34.13
N ALA A 7 10.59 -2.11 -34.03
CA ALA A 7 10.74 -3.13 -35.05
C ALA A 7 9.96 -2.73 -36.33
N SER A 8 10.20 -3.46 -37.42
CA SER A 8 9.54 -3.25 -38.72
C SER A 8 8.00 -3.31 -38.66
N ASN A 9 7.45 -4.04 -37.69
CA ASN A 9 6.01 -4.12 -37.41
C ASN A 9 5.47 -2.94 -36.59
N GLY A 10 6.29 -1.91 -36.32
CA GLY A 10 5.93 -0.71 -35.55
C GLY A 10 5.85 -0.91 -34.03
N ARG A 11 6.13 -2.12 -33.52
CA ARG A 11 6.19 -2.41 -32.08
C ARG A 11 7.49 -1.94 -31.48
N TYR A 12 7.45 -1.55 -30.21
CA TYR A 12 8.66 -1.13 -29.50
C TYR A 12 9.58 -2.32 -29.23
N GLN A 13 10.87 -2.12 -29.47
CA GLN A 13 11.89 -3.05 -29.01
C GLN A 13 12.14 -2.82 -27.52
N THR A 14 12.12 -3.90 -26.75
CA THR A 14 12.23 -3.91 -25.29
C THR A 14 13.39 -4.78 -24.80
N GLU A 15 13.92 -5.63 -25.67
CA GLU A 15 15.11 -6.42 -25.39
C GLU A 15 16.33 -5.51 -25.18
N GLY A 16 17.22 -5.91 -24.26
CA GLY A 16 18.41 -5.12 -23.90
C GLY A 16 18.15 -3.88 -23.04
N LEU A 17 16.90 -3.43 -22.85
CA LEU A 17 16.62 -2.24 -22.04
C LEU A 17 17.00 -2.45 -20.57
N SER A 18 17.64 -1.43 -19.98
CA SER A 18 17.81 -1.34 -18.53
C SER A 18 16.45 -1.20 -17.82
N ALA A 19 16.40 -1.49 -16.52
CA ALA A 19 15.18 -1.32 -15.73
C ALA A 19 14.60 0.09 -15.78
N ARG A 20 15.45 1.12 -15.88
CA ARG A 20 15.02 2.52 -16.01
C ARG A 20 14.41 2.81 -17.37
N GLU A 21 15.02 2.32 -18.44
CA GLU A 21 14.52 2.50 -19.81
C GLU A 21 13.23 1.73 -20.04
N PHE A 22 13.15 0.50 -19.53
CA PHE A 22 11.93 -0.31 -19.54
C PHE A 22 10.77 0.44 -18.88
N GLU A 23 10.98 0.99 -17.67
CA GLU A 23 9.93 1.76 -16.98
C GLU A 23 9.53 3.02 -17.77
N ARG A 24 10.51 3.76 -18.34
CA ARG A 24 10.23 4.93 -19.18
C ARG A 24 9.41 4.58 -20.42
N LEU A 25 9.78 3.52 -21.13
CA LEU A 25 9.08 3.04 -22.33
C LEU A 25 7.64 2.61 -22.00
N PHE A 26 7.44 1.79 -20.96
CA PHE A 26 6.09 1.35 -20.63
C PHE A 26 5.19 2.45 -20.09
N ASN A 27 5.75 3.47 -19.44
CA ASN A 27 5.01 4.69 -19.11
C ASN A 27 4.60 5.48 -20.36
N GLN A 28 5.41 5.49 -21.42
CA GLN A 28 5.05 6.06 -22.71
C GLN A 28 3.95 5.25 -23.40
N ILE A 29 4.09 3.93 -23.47
CA ILE A 29 3.07 3.01 -24.02
C ILE A 29 1.73 3.20 -23.29
N GLU A 30 1.76 3.38 -21.98
CA GLU A 30 0.56 3.61 -21.18
C GLU A 30 -0.12 4.95 -21.53
N LYS A 31 0.66 6.02 -21.72
CA LYS A 31 0.14 7.32 -22.18
C LYS A 31 -0.51 7.20 -23.57
N ASP A 32 0.13 6.51 -24.49
CA ASP A 32 -0.39 6.30 -25.86
C ASP A 32 -1.70 5.49 -25.84
N LYS A 33 -1.73 4.41 -25.05
CA LYS A 33 -2.94 3.59 -24.83
C LYS A 33 -4.08 4.42 -24.24
N ARG A 34 -3.79 5.28 -23.24
CA ARG A 34 -4.79 6.19 -22.66
C ARG A 34 -5.33 7.17 -23.69
N SER A 35 -4.47 7.75 -24.53
CA SER A 35 -4.88 8.65 -25.62
C SER A 35 -5.85 7.94 -26.58
N LYS A 36 -5.48 6.75 -27.07
CA LYS A 36 -6.35 5.92 -27.93
C LYS A 36 -7.68 5.56 -27.24
N ARG A 37 -7.66 5.31 -25.93
CA ARG A 37 -8.86 4.95 -25.17
C ARG A 37 -9.85 6.11 -25.02
N ARG A 38 -9.37 7.36 -24.94
CA ARG A 38 -10.24 8.56 -24.87
C ARG A 38 -11.08 8.75 -26.13
N ALA A 39 -10.58 8.32 -27.28
CA ALA A 39 -11.31 8.38 -28.55
C ALA A 39 -12.29 7.20 -28.76
N ALA A 40 -12.44 6.30 -27.78
CA ALA A 40 -13.28 5.11 -27.95
C ALA A 40 -14.78 5.49 -28.03
N ARG A 41 -15.40 5.12 -29.16
CA ARG A 41 -16.83 5.36 -29.43
C ARG A 41 -17.69 4.15 -29.06
N ARG A 42 -19.00 4.36 -28.95
CA ARG A 42 -20.01 3.32 -28.67
C ARG A 42 -19.67 2.52 -27.40
N THR A 43 -19.14 3.18 -26.37
CA THR A 43 -18.80 2.53 -25.10
C THR A 43 -20.01 2.42 -24.19
N LEU A 44 -19.98 1.51 -23.23
CA LEU A 44 -21.09 1.29 -22.31
C LEU A 44 -20.68 1.73 -20.89
N THR A 45 -20.81 3.01 -20.60
CA THR A 45 -20.47 3.63 -19.30
C THR A 45 -21.49 3.26 -18.21
N PRO A 46 -21.17 3.46 -16.91
CA PRO A 46 -22.11 3.26 -15.81
C PRO A 46 -23.40 4.06 -15.95
N PHE A 47 -23.32 5.28 -16.49
CA PHE A 47 -24.48 6.12 -16.74
C PHE A 47 -25.33 5.53 -17.87
N SER A 48 -24.71 5.23 -19.01
CA SER A 48 -25.41 4.61 -20.15
C SER A 48 -25.99 3.23 -19.81
N LEU A 49 -25.55 2.57 -18.73
CA LEU A 49 -26.11 1.30 -18.26
C LEU A 49 -27.45 1.47 -17.55
N LYS A 50 -27.69 2.62 -16.90
CA LYS A 50 -28.86 2.86 -16.04
C LYS A 50 -29.94 3.70 -16.70
N ASN A 51 -29.54 4.72 -17.46
CA ASN A 51 -30.46 5.67 -18.08
C ASN A 51 -30.38 5.47 -19.59
N LYS A 52 -31.47 5.00 -20.23
CA LYS A 52 -31.44 4.65 -21.66
C LYS A 52 -32.74 4.96 -22.36
N THR A 53 -32.61 5.57 -23.53
CA THR A 53 -33.62 5.59 -24.59
C THR A 53 -33.42 4.42 -25.55
N ALA A 54 -34.39 4.12 -26.42
CA ALA A 54 -34.24 3.12 -27.48
C ALA A 54 -33.09 3.49 -28.45
N GLU A 55 -32.91 4.78 -28.72
CA GLU A 55 -31.86 5.32 -29.59
C GLU A 55 -30.46 5.07 -29.02
N ASP A 56 -30.28 5.24 -27.70
CA ASP A 56 -29.01 4.94 -27.02
C ASP A 56 -28.61 3.48 -27.22
N ILE A 57 -29.58 2.56 -27.19
CA ILE A 57 -29.34 1.13 -27.35
C ILE A 57 -28.94 0.78 -28.78
N ILE A 58 -29.60 1.39 -29.78
CA ILE A 58 -29.26 1.21 -31.20
C ILE A 58 -27.85 1.72 -31.48
N SER A 59 -27.46 2.86 -30.87
CA SER A 59 -26.13 3.47 -31.05
C SER A 59 -24.96 2.57 -30.61
N LEU A 60 -25.21 1.59 -29.73
CA LEU A 60 -24.22 0.60 -29.29
C LEU A 60 -23.78 -0.35 -30.40
N GLY A 61 -24.56 -0.42 -31.48
CA GLY A 61 -24.33 -1.29 -32.63
C GLY A 61 -24.77 -2.73 -32.39
N LYS A 62 -24.32 -3.62 -33.27
CA LYS A 62 -24.69 -5.04 -33.27
C LYS A 62 -23.78 -5.86 -32.34
N LYS A 63 -24.35 -6.88 -31.71
CA LYS A 63 -23.62 -7.92 -30.97
C LYS A 63 -22.67 -8.63 -31.93
N LYS A 64 -21.45 -8.92 -31.46
CA LYS A 64 -20.47 -9.68 -32.25
C LYS A 64 -20.98 -11.08 -32.60
N LYS A 65 -21.71 -11.71 -31.67
CA LYS A 65 -22.33 -13.03 -31.86
C LYS A 65 -23.77 -12.84 -32.31
N GLY A 66 -24.13 -13.35 -33.48
CA GLY A 66 -25.50 -13.33 -34.02
C GLY A 66 -25.93 -12.04 -34.72
N GLY A 67 -25.16 -10.95 -34.66
CA GLY A 67 -25.41 -9.74 -35.45
C GLY A 67 -26.67 -8.94 -35.07
N THR A 68 -27.37 -9.32 -34.00
CA THR A 68 -28.55 -8.60 -33.49
C THR A 68 -28.15 -7.36 -32.70
N PHE A 69 -29.05 -6.38 -32.58
CA PHE A 69 -28.83 -5.22 -31.71
C PHE A 69 -28.84 -5.62 -30.23
N PHE A 70 -28.23 -4.80 -29.39
CA PHE A 70 -28.40 -4.93 -27.94
C PHE A 70 -29.86 -4.64 -27.56
N THR A 71 -30.33 -5.25 -26.47
CA THR A 71 -31.67 -5.06 -25.91
C THR A 71 -31.58 -4.54 -24.48
N VAL A 72 -32.71 -4.13 -23.92
CA VAL A 72 -32.79 -3.69 -22.51
C VAL A 72 -32.38 -4.82 -21.57
N GLU A 73 -32.74 -6.05 -21.90
CA GLU A 73 -32.46 -7.26 -21.12
C GLU A 73 -30.95 -7.54 -21.06
N ASP A 74 -30.23 -7.36 -22.18
CA ASP A 74 -28.76 -7.51 -22.18
C ASP A 74 -28.11 -6.57 -21.18
N LEU A 75 -28.65 -5.35 -21.09
CA LEU A 75 -28.09 -4.28 -20.28
C LEU A 75 -28.40 -4.51 -18.80
N LYS A 76 -29.61 -4.97 -18.47
CA LYS A 76 -29.95 -5.50 -17.13
C LYS A 76 -29.02 -6.65 -16.75
N ALA A 77 -28.75 -7.57 -17.67
CA ALA A 77 -27.81 -8.67 -17.43
C ALA A 77 -26.35 -8.19 -17.25
N PHE A 78 -25.93 -7.13 -17.95
CA PHE A 78 -24.61 -6.50 -17.71
C PHE A 78 -24.53 -5.85 -16.32
N GLU A 79 -25.59 -5.17 -15.88
CA GLU A 79 -25.63 -4.59 -14.54
C GLU A 79 -25.64 -5.67 -13.45
N GLY A 80 -26.45 -6.72 -13.60
CA GLY A 80 -26.49 -7.87 -12.70
C GLY A 80 -25.10 -8.48 -12.51
N ARG A 81 -24.43 -8.83 -13.61
CA ARG A 81 -23.06 -9.36 -13.58
C ARG A 81 -22.06 -8.42 -12.91
N ARG A 82 -22.20 -7.10 -13.12
CA ARG A 82 -21.35 -6.12 -12.42
C ARG A 82 -21.58 -6.17 -10.91
N LYS A 83 -22.83 -6.25 -10.45
CA LYS A 83 -23.18 -6.36 -9.02
C LYS A 83 -22.59 -7.65 -8.44
N ASP A 84 -22.70 -8.77 -9.16
CA ASP A 84 -22.15 -10.07 -8.74
C ASP A 84 -20.63 -10.02 -8.56
N ILE A 85 -19.90 -9.39 -9.49
CA ILE A 85 -18.44 -9.19 -9.38
C ILE A 85 -18.10 -8.36 -8.13
N ARG A 86 -18.85 -7.28 -7.87
CA ARG A 86 -18.61 -6.40 -6.71
C ARG A 86 -18.81 -7.13 -5.38
N GLN A 87 -19.79 -8.03 -5.32
CA GLN A 87 -20.07 -8.86 -4.15
C GLN A 87 -19.01 -9.96 -4.00
N THR A 88 -18.75 -10.72 -5.07
CA THR A 88 -17.82 -11.86 -5.08
C THR A 88 -16.42 -11.47 -4.58
N PHE A 89 -15.91 -10.31 -5.00
CA PHE A 89 -14.57 -9.84 -4.65
C PHE A 89 -14.54 -8.90 -3.43
N ASN A 90 -15.68 -8.67 -2.78
CA ASN A 90 -15.82 -7.71 -1.68
C ASN A 90 -15.21 -6.34 -2.05
N SER A 91 -15.79 -5.68 -3.05
CA SER A 91 -15.26 -4.42 -3.62
C SER A 91 -15.13 -3.26 -2.62
N GLY A 92 -15.60 -3.42 -1.37
CA GLY A 92 -15.35 -2.46 -0.28
C GLY A 92 -13.90 -2.48 0.21
N ILE A 93 -13.15 -3.55 -0.03
CA ILE A 93 -11.74 -3.68 0.35
C ILE A 93 -10.89 -3.65 -0.91
N ALA A 94 -9.80 -2.89 -0.90
CA ALA A 94 -8.89 -2.78 -2.04
C ALA A 94 -8.07 -4.07 -2.24
N GLY A 95 -7.77 -4.37 -3.49
CA GLY A 95 -6.92 -5.48 -3.88
C GLY A 95 -7.57 -6.87 -3.79
N ILE A 96 -6.83 -7.85 -4.30
CA ILE A 96 -7.20 -9.26 -4.36
C ILE A 96 -6.01 -10.10 -3.85
N THR A 97 -6.26 -11.23 -3.20
CA THR A 97 -5.19 -12.17 -2.80
C THR A 97 -4.83 -13.12 -3.94
N TYR A 98 -3.64 -13.74 -3.85
CA TYR A 98 -3.18 -14.72 -4.84
C TYR A 98 -4.19 -15.89 -5.03
N ALA A 99 -4.72 -16.44 -3.93
CA ALA A 99 -5.67 -17.55 -4.01
C ALA A 99 -6.96 -17.15 -4.76
N GLN A 100 -7.55 -15.99 -4.45
CA GLN A 100 -8.76 -15.51 -5.15
C GLN A 100 -8.46 -15.26 -6.65
N LEU A 101 -7.28 -14.70 -6.95
CA LEU A 101 -6.85 -14.44 -8.32
C LEU A 101 -6.76 -15.71 -9.17
N ILE A 102 -6.11 -16.75 -8.64
CA ILE A 102 -5.97 -18.03 -9.35
C ILE A 102 -7.30 -18.76 -9.44
N ALA A 103 -8.08 -18.79 -8.35
CA ALA A 103 -9.37 -19.47 -8.31
C ALA A 103 -10.36 -18.89 -9.33
N GLY A 104 -10.41 -17.55 -9.46
CA GLY A 104 -11.28 -16.84 -10.41
C GLY A 104 -10.73 -16.70 -11.83
N SER A 105 -9.52 -17.18 -12.12
CA SER A 105 -8.93 -17.12 -13.46
C SER A 105 -9.39 -18.26 -14.37
N GLU A 106 -9.41 -18.01 -15.67
CA GLU A 106 -9.73 -19.04 -16.67
C GLU A 106 -8.64 -20.12 -16.71
N ALA A 107 -9.04 -21.39 -16.80
CA ALA A 107 -8.11 -22.52 -16.78
C ALA A 107 -7.08 -22.44 -17.93
N ILE A 108 -7.49 -21.96 -19.11
CA ILE A 108 -6.59 -21.76 -20.24
C ILE A 108 -5.54 -20.67 -19.97
N ASP A 109 -5.89 -19.61 -19.24
CA ASP A 109 -4.94 -18.55 -18.88
C ASP A 109 -3.93 -19.04 -17.82
N VAL A 110 -4.36 -19.93 -16.91
CA VAL A 110 -3.46 -20.61 -15.97
C VAL A 110 -2.51 -21.57 -16.70
N LYS A 111 -3.01 -22.41 -17.62
CA LYS A 111 -2.16 -23.31 -18.42
C LYS A 111 -1.10 -22.53 -19.19
N ARG A 112 -1.48 -21.42 -19.83
CA ARG A 112 -0.55 -20.51 -20.52
C ARG A 112 0.47 -19.89 -19.58
N ALA A 113 0.05 -19.44 -18.40
CA ALA A 113 0.96 -18.90 -17.39
C ALA A 113 1.97 -19.95 -16.89
N ASN A 114 1.58 -21.22 -16.85
CA ASN A 114 2.46 -22.33 -16.47
C ASN A 114 3.32 -22.88 -17.62
N ASN A 115 3.20 -22.30 -18.83
CA ASN A 115 3.81 -22.82 -20.05
C ASN A 115 3.41 -24.29 -20.35
N ALA A 116 2.18 -24.68 -20.00
CA ALA A 116 1.64 -26.03 -20.16
C ALA A 116 0.73 -26.14 -21.40
N VAL A 117 1.08 -25.41 -22.46
CA VAL A 117 0.41 -25.40 -23.77
C VAL A 117 1.46 -25.55 -24.86
N ASP A 118 1.08 -26.18 -25.95
CA ASP A 118 1.90 -26.45 -27.14
C ASP A 118 1.74 -25.40 -28.26
N ASP A 119 0.73 -24.52 -28.16
CA ASP A 119 0.40 -23.50 -29.17
C ASP A 119 1.34 -22.26 -29.19
N GLY A 120 2.50 -22.35 -28.54
CA GLY A 120 3.46 -21.25 -28.42
C GLY A 120 2.96 -20.04 -27.61
N SER A 121 1.81 -20.15 -26.92
CA SER A 121 1.23 -19.05 -26.14
C SER A 121 1.61 -19.07 -24.65
N GLY A 122 2.49 -19.97 -24.25
CA GLY A 122 2.98 -20.07 -22.87
C GLY A 122 3.98 -18.97 -22.48
N ILE A 123 4.12 -18.70 -21.18
CA ILE A 123 5.05 -17.70 -20.63
C ILE A 123 6.31 -18.38 -20.11
N LYS A 124 7.48 -17.90 -20.54
CA LYS A 124 8.77 -18.47 -20.17
C LYS A 124 9.39 -17.81 -18.94
N ARG A 125 9.20 -16.49 -18.76
CA ARG A 125 9.90 -15.72 -17.74
C ARG A 125 9.13 -14.50 -17.28
N ALA A 126 9.25 -14.20 -15.98
CA ALA A 126 8.98 -12.89 -15.43
C ALA A 126 10.05 -12.51 -14.41
N VAL A 127 10.39 -11.22 -14.35
CA VAL A 127 11.43 -10.68 -13.47
C VAL A 127 11.03 -9.29 -12.97
N PRO A 128 11.16 -8.98 -11.66
CA PRO A 128 10.98 -7.62 -11.16
C PRO A 128 12.01 -6.68 -11.80
N SER A 129 11.52 -5.55 -12.31
CA SER A 129 12.31 -4.50 -12.93
C SER A 129 12.55 -3.35 -11.95
N SER A 130 11.51 -2.89 -11.26
CA SER A 130 11.63 -1.86 -10.23
C SER A 130 10.63 -2.08 -9.10
N LEU A 131 10.93 -1.50 -7.93
CA LEU A 131 10.01 -1.36 -6.81
C LEU A 131 9.96 0.11 -6.44
N LYS A 132 8.78 0.71 -6.54
CA LYS A 132 8.54 2.12 -6.28
C LYS A 132 7.58 2.25 -5.12
N HIS A 133 8.13 2.51 -3.93
CA HIS A 133 7.38 2.43 -2.68
C HIS A 133 6.66 1.07 -2.59
N ASN A 134 5.32 1.05 -2.67
CA ASN A 134 4.50 -0.15 -2.59
C ASN A 134 4.13 -0.77 -3.95
N VAL A 135 4.69 -0.29 -5.07
CA VAL A 135 4.39 -0.82 -6.42
C VAL A 135 5.61 -1.51 -7.02
N VAL A 136 5.54 -2.84 -7.20
CA VAL A 136 6.52 -3.59 -7.98
C VAL A 136 6.14 -3.59 -9.45
N THR A 137 7.09 -3.23 -10.31
CA THR A 137 7.00 -3.35 -11.76
C THR A 137 7.72 -4.62 -12.19
N VAL A 138 7.05 -5.48 -12.94
CA VAL A 138 7.55 -6.77 -13.42
C VAL A 138 7.60 -6.76 -14.94
N SER A 139 8.75 -7.11 -15.49
CA SER A 139 8.91 -7.41 -16.90
C SER A 139 8.58 -8.88 -17.12
N VAL A 140 7.61 -9.15 -17.98
CA VAL A 140 7.18 -10.50 -18.36
C VAL A 140 7.55 -10.71 -19.82
N GLU A 141 8.37 -11.73 -20.09
CA GLU A 141 8.71 -12.13 -21.45
C GLU A 141 7.43 -12.58 -22.15
N ALA A 142 7.18 -12.00 -23.32
CA ALA A 142 6.00 -12.36 -24.07
C ALA A 142 6.14 -13.79 -24.63
N SER A 143 5.00 -14.41 -24.90
CA SER A 143 4.98 -15.74 -25.53
C SER A 143 5.42 -15.66 -26.99
N ASP A 144 5.86 -16.78 -27.57
CA ASP A 144 6.31 -16.86 -28.98
C ASP A 144 5.25 -16.40 -29.99
N ARG A 145 3.97 -16.50 -29.66
CA ARG A 145 2.86 -15.98 -30.48
C ARG A 145 2.64 -14.45 -30.40
N SER A 146 3.33 -13.76 -29.52
CA SER A 146 3.14 -12.33 -29.29
C SER A 146 3.92 -11.50 -30.30
N GLU A 147 3.34 -10.39 -30.77
CA GLU A 147 4.06 -9.38 -31.55
C GLU A 147 4.95 -8.46 -30.69
N ASP A 148 4.60 -8.35 -29.40
CA ASP A 148 5.38 -7.59 -28.42
C ASP A 148 6.42 -8.52 -27.79
N GLN A 149 7.64 -8.05 -27.52
CA GLN A 149 8.73 -8.84 -26.89
C GLN A 149 8.53 -9.02 -25.37
N HIS A 150 8.02 -8.00 -24.69
CA HIS A 150 7.75 -8.02 -23.25
C HIS A 150 6.41 -7.34 -22.95
N HIS A 151 5.84 -7.72 -21.82
CA HIS A 151 4.73 -7.02 -21.17
C HIS A 151 5.15 -6.51 -19.80
N CYS A 152 4.51 -5.43 -19.37
CA CYS A 152 4.70 -4.81 -18.07
C CYS A 152 3.50 -5.12 -17.18
N VAL A 153 3.77 -5.77 -16.05
CA VAL A 153 2.81 -6.00 -14.98
C VAL A 153 3.21 -5.12 -13.80
N LYS A 154 2.29 -4.30 -13.31
CA LYS A 154 2.48 -3.49 -12.11
C LYS A 154 1.62 -4.08 -11.00
N VAL A 155 2.19 -4.32 -9.83
CA VAL A 155 1.49 -4.88 -8.66
C VAL A 155 1.74 -3.96 -7.47
N ARG A 156 0.67 -3.46 -6.87
CA ARG A 156 0.68 -2.64 -5.65
C ARG A 156 0.29 -3.49 -4.47
N PHE A 157 1.12 -3.47 -3.43
CA PHE A 157 0.80 -4.09 -2.14
C PHE A 157 -0.09 -3.14 -1.32
N GLU A 158 -1.32 -3.55 -1.02
CA GLU A 158 -2.28 -2.69 -0.31
C GLU A 158 -1.94 -2.55 1.18
N GLU A 159 -1.23 -3.54 1.74
CA GLU A 159 -0.87 -3.61 3.18
C GLU A 159 0.56 -3.12 3.46
N TRP A 160 1.24 -2.52 2.48
CA TRP A 160 2.65 -2.09 2.60
C TRP A 160 2.88 -1.20 3.81
N ASP A 161 2.12 -0.12 3.94
CA ASP A 161 2.31 0.87 5.00
C ASP A 161 1.98 0.28 6.37
N SER A 162 0.91 -0.49 6.49
CA SER A 162 0.55 -1.14 7.76
C SER A 162 1.57 -2.19 8.22
N LEU A 163 2.23 -2.85 7.27
CA LEU A 163 3.19 -3.91 7.57
C LEU A 163 4.61 -3.40 7.79
N ILE A 164 4.90 -2.15 7.40
CA ILE A 164 6.22 -1.55 7.61
C ILE A 164 6.54 -1.38 9.10
N ASP A 165 5.51 -1.14 9.92
CA ASP A 165 5.61 -0.98 11.37
C ASP A 165 5.97 -2.29 12.09
N GLU A 166 5.76 -3.44 11.45
CA GLU A 166 6.13 -4.76 11.99
C GLU A 166 7.63 -5.10 11.77
N LEU A 167 8.39 -4.23 11.09
CA LEU A 167 9.80 -4.47 10.78
C LEU A 167 10.73 -3.97 11.89
N GLY A 168 11.53 -4.88 12.45
CA GLY A 168 12.60 -4.54 13.41
C GLY A 168 14.01 -4.90 12.91
N ASP A 169 14.13 -5.93 12.09
CA ASP A 169 15.40 -6.54 11.67
C ASP A 169 15.23 -7.35 10.37
N GLU A 170 16.29 -8.05 9.94
CA GLU A 170 16.24 -8.89 8.73
C GLU A 170 15.34 -10.12 8.88
N THR A 171 15.24 -10.69 10.09
CA THR A 171 14.41 -11.87 10.37
C THR A 171 12.92 -11.56 10.24
N SER A 172 12.49 -10.45 10.85
CA SER A 172 11.14 -9.90 10.72
C SER A 172 10.84 -9.52 9.27
N ALA A 173 11.80 -8.99 8.52
CA ALA A 173 11.61 -8.65 7.10
C ALA A 173 11.18 -9.86 6.24
N VAL A 174 11.74 -11.05 6.48
CA VAL A 174 11.31 -12.27 5.75
C VAL A 174 9.87 -12.64 6.08
N LYS A 175 9.49 -12.62 7.36
CA LYS A 175 8.14 -12.96 7.82
C LYS A 175 7.11 -11.96 7.30
N VAL A 176 7.39 -10.67 7.47
CA VAL A 176 6.53 -9.56 7.04
C VAL A 176 6.35 -9.59 5.52
N THR A 177 7.41 -9.86 4.76
CA THR A 177 7.28 -9.90 3.29
C THR A 177 6.51 -11.10 2.78
N LYS A 178 6.62 -12.27 3.44
CA LYS A 178 5.75 -13.42 3.13
C LYS A 178 4.29 -13.06 3.33
N LYS A 179 3.97 -12.38 4.45
CA LYS A 179 2.62 -11.87 4.74
C LYS A 179 2.17 -10.86 3.68
N LEU A 180 3.02 -9.89 3.33
CA LEU A 180 2.76 -8.89 2.30
C LEU A 180 2.46 -9.50 0.92
N CYS A 181 3.27 -10.46 0.47
CA CYS A 181 3.10 -11.11 -0.84
C CYS A 181 1.89 -12.07 -0.88
N ALA A 182 1.47 -12.61 0.26
CA ALA A 182 0.24 -13.40 0.39
C ALA A 182 -1.01 -12.53 0.58
N GLY A 183 -0.82 -11.28 0.99
CA GLY A 183 -1.84 -10.28 1.26
C GLY A 183 -2.55 -9.78 0.01
N ARG A 184 -3.29 -8.67 0.16
CA ARG A 184 -4.08 -8.09 -0.93
C ARG A 184 -3.20 -7.23 -1.83
N VAL A 185 -3.37 -7.41 -3.14
CA VAL A 185 -2.68 -6.60 -4.14
C VAL A 185 -3.66 -6.02 -5.16
N SER A 186 -3.39 -4.82 -5.63
CA SER A 186 -3.97 -4.32 -6.88
C SER A 186 -2.98 -4.46 -8.01
N PHE A 187 -3.44 -4.73 -9.22
CA PHE A 187 -2.52 -4.90 -10.35
C PHE A 187 -3.03 -4.28 -11.64
N ASP A 188 -2.09 -4.12 -12.56
CA ASP A 188 -2.34 -3.77 -13.94
C ASP A 188 -1.38 -4.54 -14.87
N CYS A 189 -1.83 -4.85 -16.08
CA CYS A 189 -0.99 -5.37 -17.14
C CYS A 189 -1.27 -4.65 -18.46
N ASP A 190 -0.22 -4.27 -19.17
CA ASP A 190 -0.34 -3.53 -20.41
C ASP A 190 -0.92 -4.37 -21.57
N CYS A 191 -0.88 -5.71 -21.49
CA CYS A 191 -1.28 -6.60 -22.58
C CYS A 191 -2.77 -6.45 -22.98
N GLY A 192 -3.08 -6.67 -24.26
CA GLY A 192 -4.44 -6.50 -24.79
C GLY A 192 -5.50 -7.37 -24.09
N ARG A 193 -5.14 -8.57 -23.63
CA ARG A 193 -6.07 -9.44 -22.88
C ARG A 193 -6.48 -8.81 -21.55
N HIS A 194 -5.55 -8.24 -20.79
CA HIS A 194 -5.91 -7.50 -19.57
C HIS A 194 -6.72 -6.24 -19.89
N GLN A 195 -6.21 -5.40 -20.81
CA GLN A 195 -6.82 -4.11 -21.15
C GLN A 195 -8.29 -4.23 -21.58
N TYR A 196 -8.60 -5.21 -22.43
CA TYR A 196 -9.92 -5.30 -23.06
C TYR A 196 -10.86 -6.34 -22.46
N TRP A 197 -10.36 -7.31 -21.68
CA TRP A 197 -11.20 -8.34 -21.05
C TRP A 197 -11.32 -8.20 -19.54
N TYR A 198 -10.24 -7.83 -18.85
CA TYR A 198 -10.13 -7.99 -17.41
C TYR A 198 -10.03 -6.67 -16.63
N ARG A 199 -9.56 -5.57 -17.24
CA ARG A 199 -9.42 -4.28 -16.54
C ARG A 199 -10.74 -3.77 -15.96
N TYR A 200 -11.86 -3.96 -16.68
CA TYR A 200 -13.19 -3.62 -16.17
C TYR A 200 -13.54 -4.43 -14.92
N ILE A 201 -13.25 -5.74 -14.93
CA ILE A 201 -13.51 -6.64 -13.80
C ILE A 201 -12.65 -6.25 -12.60
N ALA A 202 -11.36 -5.97 -12.83
CA ALA A 202 -10.46 -5.46 -11.80
C ALA A 202 -10.94 -4.13 -11.21
N THR A 203 -11.49 -3.25 -12.05
CA THR A 203 -12.07 -1.98 -11.60
C THR A 203 -13.33 -2.21 -10.76
N ALA A 204 -14.22 -3.11 -11.20
CA ALA A 204 -15.44 -3.45 -10.48
C ALA A 204 -15.14 -4.16 -9.15
N GLY A 205 -14.19 -5.09 -9.12
CA GLY A 205 -13.75 -5.81 -7.93
C GLY A 205 -12.81 -5.03 -7.01
N ASN A 206 -12.50 -3.77 -7.32
CA ASN A 206 -11.60 -2.89 -6.55
C ASN A 206 -10.16 -3.42 -6.39
N PHE A 207 -9.64 -4.13 -7.40
CA PHE A 207 -8.26 -4.61 -7.45
C PHE A 207 -7.48 -4.13 -8.68
N ALA A 208 -8.04 -3.18 -9.43
CA ALA A 208 -7.32 -2.51 -10.51
C ALA A 208 -6.32 -1.50 -9.93
N LEU A 209 -5.06 -1.60 -10.34
CA LEU A 209 -4.09 -0.55 -10.09
C LEU A 209 -4.40 0.65 -10.99
N ALA A 210 -4.83 1.73 -10.36
CA ALA A 210 -5.20 2.97 -11.02
C ALA A 210 -4.09 4.02 -10.96
N PRO A 211 -4.02 4.95 -11.93
CA PRO A 211 -4.82 5.03 -13.16
C PRO A 211 -4.30 4.09 -14.29
N PRO A 212 -5.14 3.69 -15.27
CA PRO A 212 -6.55 4.04 -15.43
C PRO A 212 -7.53 2.99 -14.88
N LYS A 213 -8.66 3.46 -14.34
CA LYS A 213 -9.84 2.63 -14.09
C LYS A 213 -10.62 2.47 -15.40
N GLU A 214 -11.23 1.31 -15.62
CA GLU A 214 -12.08 1.05 -16.77
C GLU A 214 -13.55 0.98 -16.33
N TYR A 215 -14.34 1.97 -16.76
CA TYR A 215 -15.75 2.07 -16.44
C TYR A 215 -16.65 1.59 -17.59
N ALA A 216 -16.11 1.48 -18.80
CA ALA A 216 -16.88 0.98 -19.94
C ALA A 216 -16.95 -0.54 -19.92
N PHE A 217 -18.17 -1.06 -19.90
CA PHE A 217 -18.43 -2.49 -19.87
C PHE A 217 -17.87 -3.18 -21.14
N PRO A 218 -17.16 -4.32 -21.02
CA PRO A 218 -16.49 -4.98 -22.13
C PRO A 218 -17.46 -5.83 -23.00
N LYS A 219 -18.56 -5.22 -23.48
CA LYS A 219 -19.67 -5.91 -24.15
C LYS A 219 -19.31 -6.74 -25.39
N ILE A 220 -18.16 -6.46 -26.03
CA ILE A 220 -17.68 -7.17 -27.22
C ILE A 220 -16.70 -8.29 -26.85
N ARG A 221 -15.77 -7.99 -25.96
CA ARG A 221 -14.65 -8.89 -25.63
C ARG A 221 -15.05 -9.83 -24.51
N ASN A 222 -15.58 -9.33 -23.40
CA ASN A 222 -15.96 -10.14 -22.25
C ASN A 222 -17.39 -9.82 -21.76
N PRO A 223 -18.44 -10.06 -22.57
CA PRO A 223 -19.81 -9.73 -22.18
C PRO A 223 -20.26 -10.44 -20.90
N ASN A 224 -19.67 -11.60 -20.59
CA ASN A 224 -20.02 -12.44 -19.46
C ASN A 224 -19.16 -12.21 -18.21
N LEU A 225 -18.20 -11.28 -18.25
CA LEU A 225 -17.24 -11.02 -17.16
C LEU A 225 -16.55 -12.30 -16.64
N LYS A 226 -16.21 -13.22 -17.54
CA LYS A 226 -15.51 -14.47 -17.20
C LYS A 226 -14.01 -14.24 -17.08
N GLY A 227 -13.37 -14.91 -16.13
CA GLY A 227 -11.94 -14.75 -15.82
C GLY A 227 -11.59 -13.38 -15.23
N ILE A 228 -10.47 -13.30 -14.51
CA ILE A 228 -10.07 -12.06 -13.82
C ILE A 228 -8.64 -11.60 -14.09
N ALA A 229 -7.77 -12.47 -14.61
CA ALA A 229 -6.38 -12.16 -14.87
C ALA A 229 -5.89 -12.80 -16.17
N CYS A 230 -4.96 -12.11 -16.84
CA CYS A 230 -4.25 -12.66 -17.99
C CYS A 230 -3.09 -13.53 -17.54
N LYS A 231 -2.55 -14.35 -18.47
CA LYS A 231 -1.37 -15.18 -18.23
C LYS A 231 -0.17 -14.43 -17.63
N HIS A 232 0.07 -13.17 -18.00
CA HIS A 232 1.18 -12.37 -17.49
C HIS A 232 1.02 -12.04 -16.00
N VAL A 233 -0.18 -11.63 -15.60
CA VAL A 233 -0.49 -11.34 -14.19
C VAL A 233 -0.43 -12.62 -13.38
N ILE A 234 -1.03 -13.71 -13.85
CA ILE A 234 -1.00 -15.01 -13.17
C ILE A 234 0.46 -15.43 -12.94
N HIS A 235 1.28 -15.43 -14.00
CA HIS A 235 2.68 -15.82 -13.89
C HIS A 235 3.45 -14.90 -12.93
N ALA A 236 3.31 -13.57 -13.04
CA ALA A 236 3.96 -12.62 -12.14
C ALA A 236 3.56 -12.83 -10.67
N MET A 237 2.27 -13.08 -10.41
CA MET A 237 1.75 -13.32 -9.06
C MET A 237 2.21 -14.65 -8.47
N THR A 238 2.36 -15.68 -9.30
CA THR A 238 2.97 -16.97 -8.89
C THR A 238 4.43 -16.78 -8.53
N ARG A 239 5.19 -16.03 -9.34
CA ARG A 239 6.59 -15.72 -9.06
C ARG A 239 6.77 -14.87 -7.80
N LEU A 240 5.80 -13.99 -7.50
CA LEU A 240 5.77 -13.18 -6.28
C LEU A 240 5.71 -14.02 -4.98
N GLN A 241 5.23 -15.26 -5.07
CA GLN A 241 5.25 -16.21 -3.94
C GLN A 241 6.62 -16.88 -3.74
N SER A 242 7.58 -16.67 -4.64
CA SER A 242 8.90 -17.27 -4.51
C SER A 242 9.76 -16.58 -3.45
N ALA A 243 10.54 -17.38 -2.72
CA ALA A 243 11.44 -16.89 -1.68
C ALA A 243 12.48 -15.89 -2.22
N SER A 244 12.95 -16.06 -3.46
CA SER A 244 13.93 -15.16 -4.08
C SER A 244 13.36 -13.75 -4.30
N TRP A 245 12.09 -13.65 -4.70
CA TRP A 245 11.41 -12.36 -4.85
C TRP A 245 11.14 -11.73 -3.51
N GLN A 246 10.55 -12.50 -2.58
CA GLN A 246 10.23 -12.06 -1.22
C GLN A 246 11.46 -11.54 -0.48
N LEU A 247 12.62 -12.19 -0.60
CA LEU A 247 13.84 -11.73 0.06
C LEU A 247 14.24 -10.32 -0.38
N ARG A 248 14.24 -10.05 -1.70
CA ARG A 248 14.64 -8.73 -2.21
C ARG A 248 13.60 -7.64 -1.97
N ILE A 249 12.32 -8.01 -2.02
CA ILE A 249 11.24 -7.09 -1.65
C ILE A 249 11.36 -6.74 -0.16
N GLY A 250 11.61 -7.72 0.72
CA GLY A 250 11.80 -7.50 2.15
C GLY A 250 13.02 -6.67 2.48
N GLN A 251 14.13 -6.88 1.78
CA GLN A 251 15.29 -5.99 1.89
C GLN A 251 14.95 -4.55 1.50
N ALA A 252 14.20 -4.35 0.41
CA ALA A 252 13.79 -3.00 0.02
C ALA A 252 12.80 -2.37 1.01
N MET A 253 11.89 -3.17 1.58
CA MET A 253 10.94 -2.76 2.61
C MET A 253 11.66 -2.36 3.91
N LEU A 254 12.66 -3.14 4.35
CA LEU A 254 13.49 -2.82 5.51
C LEU A 254 14.30 -1.53 5.30
N GLN A 255 14.83 -1.32 4.08
CA GLN A 255 15.51 -0.06 3.74
C GLN A 255 14.54 1.13 3.73
N ALA A 256 13.29 0.92 3.31
CA ALA A 256 12.26 1.96 3.41
C ALA A 256 11.92 2.28 4.87
N ALA A 257 11.82 1.27 5.74
CA ALA A 257 11.52 1.43 7.16
C ALA A 257 12.62 2.23 7.91
N LYS A 258 13.89 2.03 7.55
CA LYS A 258 15.04 2.73 8.16
C LYS A 258 15.20 4.18 7.68
N ARG A 259 14.45 4.60 6.66
CA ARG A 259 14.71 5.86 5.97
C ARG A 259 14.14 7.06 6.73
N VAL A 260 14.92 8.14 6.78
CA VAL A 260 14.44 9.46 7.21
C VAL A 260 13.77 10.19 6.04
N GLY A 261 12.54 10.67 6.25
CA GLY A 261 11.77 11.46 5.29
C GLY A 261 10.48 10.77 4.81
N PHE A 262 9.87 11.31 3.76
CA PHE A 262 8.60 10.80 3.23
C PHE A 262 8.76 9.39 2.63
N GLY A 263 8.01 8.43 3.18
CA GLY A 263 8.03 7.03 2.74
C GLY A 263 7.47 6.81 1.33
N ASP A 264 6.75 7.78 0.78
CA ASP A 264 6.11 7.76 -0.54
C ASP A 264 6.83 8.66 -1.57
N ASP A 265 7.97 9.27 -1.23
CA ASP A 265 8.76 10.05 -2.19
C ASP A 265 9.26 9.13 -3.31
N LYS A 266 8.58 9.19 -4.44
CA LYS A 266 8.81 8.38 -5.63
C LYS A 266 10.23 8.47 -6.17
N ARG A 267 10.90 9.62 -6.08
CA ARG A 267 12.27 9.75 -6.61
C ARG A 267 13.26 9.02 -5.72
N ARG A 268 12.99 9.05 -4.41
CA ARG A 268 13.84 8.48 -3.38
C ARG A 268 13.58 6.99 -3.16
N THR A 269 12.33 6.55 -3.24
CA THR A 269 11.86 5.18 -2.92
C THR A 269 11.87 4.23 -4.10
N THR A 270 12.17 4.71 -5.31
CA THR A 270 12.29 3.83 -6.48
C THR A 270 13.61 3.08 -6.46
N LYS A 271 13.55 1.78 -6.24
CA LYS A 271 14.64 0.83 -6.46
C LYS A 271 14.51 0.24 -7.86
N HIS A 272 15.48 0.48 -8.73
CA HIS A 272 15.63 -0.28 -9.96
C HIS A 272 16.54 -1.48 -9.69
N PHE A 273 16.09 -2.68 -10.04
CA PHE A 273 16.86 -3.89 -9.80
C PHE A 273 17.99 -4.03 -10.82
N THR A 274 19.17 -4.43 -10.36
CA THR A 274 20.35 -4.63 -11.21
C THR A 274 20.29 -5.96 -11.95
N GLU A 275 21.22 -6.21 -12.88
CA GLU A 275 21.29 -7.49 -13.59
C GLU A 275 21.59 -8.65 -12.64
N GLU A 276 22.37 -8.42 -11.58
CA GLU A 276 22.63 -9.41 -10.52
C GLU A 276 21.35 -9.76 -9.75
N ASP A 277 20.51 -8.76 -9.47
CA ASP A 277 19.19 -9.00 -8.89
C ASP A 277 18.31 -9.82 -9.82
N ARG A 278 18.30 -9.51 -11.13
CA ARG A 278 17.56 -10.27 -12.16
C ARG A 278 17.99 -11.74 -12.22
N LYS A 279 19.29 -12.01 -12.16
CA LYS A 279 19.82 -13.39 -12.06
C LYS A 279 19.30 -14.11 -10.81
N ARG A 280 19.26 -13.44 -9.65
CA ARG A 280 18.73 -14.00 -8.39
C ARG A 280 17.22 -14.25 -8.44
N PHE A 281 16.45 -13.34 -9.06
CA PHE A 281 15.00 -13.49 -9.25
C PHE A 281 14.63 -14.67 -10.16
N ASN A 282 15.53 -15.07 -11.06
CA ASN A 282 15.34 -16.23 -11.92
C ASN A 282 15.56 -17.57 -11.20
N LYS A 283 16.02 -17.57 -9.94
CA LYS A 283 16.02 -18.79 -9.12
C LYS A 283 14.57 -19.28 -8.93
N ASN A 284 14.36 -20.59 -9.02
CA ASN A 284 13.06 -21.26 -8.94
C ASN A 284 12.06 -20.87 -10.03
N ARG A 285 12.50 -20.44 -11.24
CA ARG A 285 11.62 -20.02 -12.35
C ARG A 285 10.57 -21.05 -12.78
N ASN A 286 10.76 -22.31 -12.44
CA ASN A 286 9.86 -23.42 -12.80
C ASN A 286 8.66 -23.57 -11.85
N SER A 287 8.47 -22.67 -10.87
CA SER A 287 7.30 -22.72 -10.00
C SER A 287 6.01 -22.57 -10.81
N GLN A 288 5.11 -23.53 -10.67
CA GLN A 288 3.84 -23.58 -11.38
C GLN A 288 2.66 -23.29 -10.45
N THR A 289 1.62 -22.74 -11.06
CA THR A 289 0.34 -22.45 -10.42
C THR A 289 -0.51 -23.71 -10.34
N ASN A 290 -0.83 -24.18 -9.14
CA ASN A 290 -1.83 -25.25 -8.95
C ASN A 290 -3.21 -24.63 -8.71
N GLN A 291 -4.03 -24.56 -9.76
CA GLN A 291 -5.37 -23.96 -9.66
C GLN A 291 -6.32 -24.74 -8.74
N GLY A 292 -6.23 -26.07 -8.70
CA GLY A 292 -7.06 -26.91 -7.83
C GLY A 292 -6.81 -26.62 -6.36
N ALA A 293 -5.54 -26.58 -5.96
CA ALA A 293 -5.15 -26.24 -4.60
C ALA A 293 -5.58 -24.81 -4.20
N MET A 294 -5.44 -23.84 -5.11
CA MET A 294 -5.85 -22.45 -4.85
C MET A 294 -7.37 -22.30 -4.74
N ARG A 295 -8.16 -23.07 -5.50
CA ARG A 295 -9.62 -23.12 -5.34
C ARG A 295 -10.02 -23.65 -3.97
N GLN A 296 -9.40 -24.73 -3.52
CA GLN A 296 -9.65 -25.27 -2.17
C GLN A 296 -9.30 -24.26 -1.07
N GLU A 297 -8.19 -23.54 -1.20
CA GLU A 297 -7.79 -22.51 -0.24
C GLU A 297 -8.77 -21.31 -0.26
N TRP A 298 -9.22 -20.92 -1.45
CA TRP A 298 -10.24 -19.90 -1.62
C TRP A 298 -11.57 -20.30 -0.97
N ASP A 299 -12.03 -21.52 -1.17
CA ASP A 299 -13.26 -22.04 -0.58
C ASP A 299 -13.16 -22.10 0.95
N LYS A 300 -12.00 -22.52 1.49
CA LYS A 300 -11.73 -22.47 2.93
C LYS A 300 -11.79 -21.04 3.46
N TYR A 301 -11.19 -20.08 2.76
CA TYR A 301 -11.26 -18.67 3.12
C TYR A 301 -12.71 -18.16 3.14
N GLN A 302 -13.50 -18.46 2.10
CA GLN A 302 -14.91 -18.06 2.05
C GLN A 302 -15.74 -18.66 3.20
N ARG A 303 -15.52 -19.95 3.53
CA ARG A 303 -16.15 -20.59 4.69
C ARG A 303 -15.77 -19.91 6.00
N ARG A 304 -14.49 -19.59 6.19
CA ARG A 304 -13.99 -18.87 7.38
C ARG A 304 -14.59 -17.46 7.49
N GLN A 305 -14.68 -16.73 6.38
CA GLN A 305 -15.32 -15.41 6.36
C GLN A 305 -16.80 -15.47 6.72
N LYS A 306 -17.54 -16.45 6.18
CA LYS A 306 -18.95 -16.66 6.53
C LYS A 306 -19.11 -17.05 8.00
N ALA A 307 -18.27 -17.95 8.52
CA ALA A 307 -18.29 -18.35 9.92
C ALA A 307 -17.98 -17.18 10.85
N LEU A 308 -16.98 -16.36 10.53
CA LEU A 308 -16.65 -15.15 11.26
C LEU A 308 -17.80 -14.14 11.22
N GLY A 309 -18.41 -13.91 10.06
CA GLY A 309 -19.58 -13.04 9.93
C GLY A 309 -20.75 -13.51 10.80
N ASN A 310 -21.03 -14.81 10.83
CA ASN A 310 -22.04 -15.40 11.70
C ASN A 310 -21.69 -15.22 13.19
N GLN A 311 -20.42 -15.38 13.56
CA GLN A 311 -19.96 -15.18 14.94
C GLN A 311 -20.08 -13.71 15.36
N ILE A 312 -19.67 -12.77 14.50
CA ILE A 312 -19.84 -11.31 14.73
C ILE A 312 -21.31 -10.95 14.89
N ALA A 313 -22.20 -11.53 14.07
CA ALA A 313 -23.63 -11.29 14.17
C ALA A 313 -24.21 -11.79 15.51
N ARG A 314 -23.83 -13.02 15.92
CA ARG A 314 -24.24 -13.62 17.20
C ARG A 314 -23.72 -12.83 18.40
N ASP A 315 -22.46 -12.41 18.37
CA ASP A 315 -21.81 -11.69 19.47
C ASP A 315 -21.95 -10.15 19.36
N SER A 316 -22.82 -9.64 18.49
CA SER A 316 -22.94 -8.20 18.20
C SER A 316 -23.14 -7.34 19.46
N THR A 317 -23.94 -7.80 20.43
CA THR A 317 -24.15 -7.13 21.71
C THR A 317 -22.89 -7.14 22.58
N LYS A 318 -22.14 -8.25 22.61
CA LYS A 318 -20.87 -8.34 23.34
C LYS A 318 -19.80 -7.46 22.71
N LEU A 319 -19.72 -7.42 21.38
CA LEU A 319 -18.80 -6.55 20.65
C LEU A 319 -19.11 -5.07 20.91
N ARG A 320 -20.39 -4.70 20.95
CA ARG A 320 -20.81 -3.34 21.29
C ARG A 320 -20.40 -2.95 22.71
N THR A 321 -20.66 -3.81 23.70
CA THR A 321 -20.26 -3.56 25.09
C THR A 321 -18.74 -3.50 25.27
N LEU A 322 -17.97 -4.32 24.56
CA LEU A 322 -16.50 -4.23 24.50
C LEU A 322 -16.01 -2.90 23.91
N SER A 323 -16.64 -2.45 22.81
CA SER A 323 -16.33 -1.16 22.19
C SER A 323 -16.62 0.01 23.13
N ASP A 324 -17.75 -0.03 23.83
CA ASP A 324 -18.12 0.97 24.83
C ASP A 324 -17.14 0.98 26.02
N LYS A 325 -16.70 -0.20 26.48
CA LYS A 325 -15.67 -0.33 27.52
C LYS A 325 -14.33 0.25 27.06
N LEU A 326 -13.92 -0.01 25.81
CA LEU A 326 -12.70 0.57 25.22
C LEU A 326 -12.76 2.09 25.10
N LEU A 327 -13.91 2.64 24.67
CA LEU A 327 -14.15 4.07 24.62
C LEU A 327 -14.07 4.71 26.02
N LYS A 328 -14.69 4.08 27.03
CA LYS A 328 -14.59 4.53 28.43
C LYS A 328 -13.15 4.47 28.93
N ALA A 329 -12.42 3.39 28.66
CA ALA A 329 -11.02 3.24 29.03
C ALA A 329 -10.15 4.34 28.38
N ARG A 330 -10.29 4.59 27.08
CA ARG A 330 -9.57 5.68 26.39
C ARG A 330 -9.85 7.05 27.00
N LYS A 331 -11.12 7.37 27.30
CA LYS A 331 -11.49 8.63 27.97
C LYS A 331 -10.86 8.74 29.36
N MET A 332 -10.84 7.64 30.12
CA MET A 332 -10.18 7.60 31.43
C MET A 332 -8.67 7.82 31.31
N THR A 333 -8.00 7.18 30.35
CA THR A 333 -6.56 7.38 30.09
C THR A 333 -6.25 8.82 29.69
N GLN A 334 -7.08 9.44 28.85
CA GLN A 334 -6.93 10.84 28.46
C GLN A 334 -7.09 11.78 29.66
N LYS A 335 -8.09 11.54 30.52
CA LYS A 335 -8.30 12.30 31.75
C LYS A 335 -7.14 12.14 32.74
N GLN A 336 -6.58 10.94 32.86
CA GLN A 336 -5.39 10.67 33.68
C GLN A 336 -4.15 11.40 33.15
N ARG A 337 -3.93 11.41 31.84
CA ARG A 337 -2.85 12.18 31.21
C ARG A 337 -2.99 13.69 31.45
N ALA A 338 -4.19 14.24 31.24
CA ALA A 338 -4.47 15.65 31.51
C ALA A 338 -4.23 16.02 32.99
N LYS A 339 -4.65 15.16 33.94
CA LYS A 339 -4.36 15.36 35.37
C LYS A 339 -2.86 15.30 35.68
N ALA A 340 -2.13 14.38 35.07
CA ALA A 340 -0.69 14.26 35.26
C ALA A 340 0.07 15.50 34.72
N GLU A 341 -0.35 16.02 33.56
CA GLU A 341 0.16 17.27 32.99
C GLU A 341 -0.14 18.47 33.90
N GLU A 342 -1.36 18.59 34.43
CA GLU A 342 -1.75 19.65 35.36
C GLU A 342 -0.92 19.59 36.67
N SER A 343 -0.74 18.39 37.23
CA SER A 343 0.11 18.20 38.42
C SER A 343 1.58 18.54 38.15
N GLN A 344 2.12 18.19 36.98
CA GLN A 344 3.48 18.57 36.59
C GLN A 344 3.63 20.09 36.43
N GLN A 345 2.64 20.76 35.85
CA GLN A 345 2.64 22.22 35.74
C GLN A 345 2.59 22.90 37.11
N LYS A 346 1.77 22.41 38.04
CA LYS A 346 1.72 22.92 39.42
C LYS A 346 3.05 22.72 40.15
N LEU A 347 3.65 21.54 40.04
CA LEU A 347 4.95 21.27 40.64
C LEU A 347 6.04 22.19 40.11
N LYS A 348 6.05 22.43 38.79
CA LYS A 348 7.01 23.35 38.16
C LYS A 348 6.79 24.79 38.64
N ALA A 349 5.54 25.24 38.72
CA ALA A 349 5.21 26.56 39.24
C ALA A 349 5.61 26.73 40.72
N GLU A 350 5.46 25.70 41.54
CA GLU A 350 5.96 25.71 42.93
C GLU A 350 7.48 25.74 43.01
N GLN A 351 8.17 24.97 42.16
CA GLN A 351 9.63 24.99 42.08
C GLN A 351 10.16 26.38 41.66
N ASP A 352 9.51 27.01 40.68
CA ASP A 352 9.87 28.35 40.22
C ASP A 352 9.62 29.39 41.34
N LYS A 353 8.49 29.31 42.06
CA LYS A 353 8.22 30.16 43.23
C LYS A 353 9.26 29.97 44.34
N ASN A 354 9.60 28.72 44.66
CA ASN A 354 10.62 28.42 45.67
C ASN A 354 11.99 28.96 45.28
N LYS A 355 12.35 28.90 43.99
CA LYS A 355 13.60 29.47 43.48
C LYS A 355 13.64 30.99 43.64
N VAL A 356 12.53 31.68 43.34
CA VAL A 356 12.41 33.14 43.54
C VAL A 356 12.50 33.49 45.03
N LEU A 357 11.81 32.74 45.90
CA LEU A 357 11.88 32.92 47.35
C LEU A 357 13.29 32.73 47.91
N LEU A 358 13.99 31.67 47.50
CA LEU A 358 15.38 31.44 47.88
C LEU A 358 16.29 32.59 47.43
N GLN A 359 16.06 33.13 46.24
CA GLN A 359 16.84 34.24 45.71
C GLN A 359 16.57 35.53 46.50
N GLN A 360 15.31 35.82 46.83
CA GLN A 360 14.94 36.96 47.69
C GLN A 360 15.53 36.84 49.11
N LEU A 361 15.55 35.64 49.68
CA LEU A 361 16.19 35.37 50.97
C LEU A 361 17.71 35.59 50.89
N ALA A 362 18.36 35.11 49.84
CA ALA A 362 19.79 35.32 49.62
C ALA A 362 20.13 36.81 49.45
N ASP A 363 19.31 37.56 48.71
CA ASP A 363 19.51 38.99 48.51
C ASP A 363 19.28 39.79 49.80
N ARG A 364 18.24 39.46 50.59
CA ARG A 364 18.06 40.03 51.95
C ARG A 364 19.26 39.74 52.83
N PHE A 365 19.74 38.51 52.85
CA PHE A 365 20.89 38.11 53.67
C PHE A 365 22.17 38.86 53.27
N LYS A 366 22.39 39.11 51.97
CA LYS A 366 23.51 39.94 51.50
C LYS A 366 23.39 41.39 51.98
N VAL A 367 22.19 41.98 51.91
CA VAL A 367 21.96 43.35 52.38
C VAL A 367 22.18 43.45 53.89
N GLU A 368 21.65 42.50 54.66
CA GLU A 368 21.86 42.44 56.13
C GLU A 368 23.35 42.27 56.47
N ARG A 369 24.06 41.39 55.75
CA ARG A 369 25.51 41.23 55.91
C ARG A 369 26.24 42.54 55.64
N GLN A 370 25.91 43.22 54.54
CA GLN A 370 26.59 44.45 54.15
C GLN A 370 26.32 45.57 55.15
N ALA A 371 25.06 45.76 55.58
CA ALA A 371 24.69 46.74 56.60
C ALA A 371 25.38 46.46 57.94
N PHE A 372 25.51 45.20 58.35
CA PHE A 372 26.23 44.81 59.56
C PHE A 372 27.73 45.12 59.46
N ILE A 373 28.36 44.77 58.34
CA ILE A 373 29.78 45.05 58.11
C ILE A 373 30.02 46.56 58.10
N ASP A 374 29.21 47.34 57.37
CA ASP A 374 29.37 48.79 57.25
C ASP A 374 29.19 49.50 58.61
N ALA A 375 28.19 49.09 59.41
CA ALA A 375 28.00 49.61 60.76
C ALA A 375 29.21 49.33 61.67
N MET A 376 29.79 48.13 61.59
CA MET A 376 30.96 47.76 62.39
C MET A 376 32.22 48.51 61.94
N VAL A 377 32.40 48.69 60.63
CA VAL A 377 33.51 49.49 60.08
C VAL A 377 33.40 50.95 60.51
N MET A 378 32.19 51.53 60.55
CA MET A 378 31.98 52.90 61.06
C MET A 378 32.37 53.08 62.53
N THR A 379 32.34 52.00 63.34
CA THR A 379 32.79 52.01 64.75
C THR A 379 34.30 51.78 64.91
N GLY A 380 35.07 51.72 63.81
CA GLY A 380 36.53 51.61 63.83
C GLY A 380 37.08 50.18 63.73
N VAL A 381 36.24 49.18 63.44
CA VAL A 381 36.66 47.78 63.28
C VAL A 381 37.16 47.53 61.85
N SER A 382 38.25 46.78 61.70
CA SER A 382 38.76 46.41 60.36
C SER A 382 37.73 45.58 59.59
N ARG A 383 37.67 45.74 58.26
CA ARG A 383 36.68 45.03 57.42
C ARG A 383 36.79 43.50 57.53
N GLN A 384 38.01 42.97 57.67
CA GLN A 384 38.25 41.53 57.85
C GLN A 384 37.71 41.02 59.19
N ASP A 385 37.86 41.79 60.27
CA ASP A 385 37.34 41.42 61.59
C ASP A 385 35.81 41.55 61.66
N ALA A 386 35.22 42.54 60.99
CA ALA A 386 33.78 42.71 60.88
C ALA A 386 33.11 41.52 60.15
N GLU A 387 33.73 40.99 59.09
CA GLU A 387 33.26 39.78 58.40
C GLU A 387 33.30 38.54 59.29
N LYS A 388 34.38 38.36 60.06
CA LYS A 388 34.53 37.24 61.00
C LYS A 388 33.46 37.30 62.09
N ARG A 389 33.18 38.48 62.64
CA ARG A 389 32.13 38.69 63.66
C ARG A 389 30.71 38.48 63.13
N PHE A 390 30.43 38.83 61.86
CA PHE A 390 29.14 38.52 61.25
C PHE A 390 28.92 37.01 61.12
N LEU A 391 29.95 36.26 60.71
CA LEU A 391 29.88 34.80 60.59
C LEU A 391 29.62 34.13 61.95
N ASP A 392 30.22 34.63 63.03
CA ASP A 392 29.97 34.15 64.39
C ASP A 392 28.55 34.52 64.89
N TYR A 393 28.07 35.73 64.58
CA TYR A 393 26.69 36.16 64.87
C TYR A 393 25.65 35.24 64.20
N VAL A 394 25.82 34.94 62.91
CA VAL A 394 24.91 34.06 62.17
C VAL A 394 24.97 32.62 62.69
N LYS A 395 26.16 32.09 63.01
CA LYS A 395 26.32 30.76 63.60
C LYS A 395 25.64 30.61 64.97
N ASN A 396 25.65 31.65 65.79
CA ASN A 396 25.03 31.61 67.12
C ASN A 396 23.51 31.82 67.08
N LYS A 397 22.99 32.56 66.09
CA LYS A 397 21.54 32.79 65.94
C LYS A 397 20.76 31.56 65.44
N GLY A 398 21.43 30.59 64.81
CA GLY A 398 20.82 29.35 64.30
C GLY A 398 20.79 28.16 65.27
N ARG A 399 21.17 28.36 66.54
CA ARG A 399 21.20 27.32 67.60
C ARG A 399 20.11 27.48 68.68
N GLY A 400 19.14 28.37 68.46
CA GLY A 400 17.98 28.61 69.34
C GLY A 400 16.73 27.91 68.85
#